data_AF-A0A0G0UJD3-F1
#
_entry.id   AF-A0A0G0UJD3-F1
#
_cell.length_a   1.000
_cell.length_b   1.000
_cell.length_c   1.000
_cell.angle_alpha   90.00
_cell.angle_beta   90.00
_cell.angle_gamma   90.00
#
_symmetry.space_group_name_H-M   'P 1'
#
loop_
_entity.id
_entity.type
_entity.pdbx_description
1 polymer ?
#
loop_
_entity_poly.entity_id
_entity_poly.type
_entity_poly.pdbx_seq_one_letter_code
_entity_poly.pdbx_strand_id
1 'polypeptide(L)' 'MTKRSLKKFKSLYEKHFREKLSDEETSRKANYLINIYRAVYGNIPFPDSDKDKKQEE' A
#
# COMPACT_ATOMS: atom_id res chain seq x y z
N MET A 1 -3.77 -2.77 8.21
CA MET A 1 -3.09 -1.61 7.57
C MET A 1 -3.00 -0.46 8.55
N THR A 2 -1.93 0.34 8.51
CA THR A 2 -1.84 1.56 9.33
C THR A 2 -2.45 2.77 8.59
N LYS A 3 -2.88 3.79 9.33
CA LYS A 3 -3.36 5.07 8.75
C LYS A 3 -2.31 5.72 7.83
N ARG A 4 -1.02 5.58 8.16
CA ARG A 4 0.10 6.07 7.36
C ARG A 4 0.19 5.37 6.01
N SER A 5 0.06 4.04 5.98
CA SER A 5 0.08 3.25 4.74
C SER A 5 -1.09 3.61 3.83
N LEU A 6 -2.29 3.80 4.39
CA LEU A 6 -3.47 4.23 3.61
C LEU A 6 -3.30 5.62 3.01
N LYS A 7 -2.73 6.59 3.75
CA LYS A 7 -2.45 7.93 3.23
C LYS A 7 -1.44 7.90 2.07
N LYS A 8 -0.39 7.07 2.19
CA LYS A 8 0.60 6.87 1.12
C LYS A 8 -0.03 6.20 -0.11
N PHE A 9 -0.85 5.17 0.10
CA PHE A 9 -1.61 4.51 -0.97
C PHE A 9 -2.53 5.49 -1.70
N LYS A 10 -3.30 6.30 -0.95
CA LYS A 10 -4.21 7.31 -1.49
C LYS A 10 -3.48 8.32 -2.39
N SER A 11 -2.35 8.85 -1.92
CA SER A 11 -1.52 9.80 -2.66
C SER A 11 -0.91 9.18 -3.93
N LEU A 12 -0.44 7.93 -3.86
CA LEU A 12 0.07 7.22 -5.05
C LEU A 12 -1.04 6.96 -6.07
N TYR A 13 -2.19 6.51 -5.61
CA TYR A 13 -3.32 6.21 -6.48
C TYR A 13 -3.80 7.47 -7.23
N GLU A 14 -3.93 8.59 -6.53
CA GLU A 14 -4.27 9.87 -7.16
C GLU A 14 -3.21 10.30 -8.19
N LYS A 15 -1.92 10.14 -7.88
CA LYS A 15 -0.83 10.49 -8.81
C LYS A 15 -0.88 9.67 -10.10
N HIS A 16 -1.16 8.37 -10.01
CA HIS A 16 -1.11 7.46 -11.15
C HIS A 16 -2.41 7.42 -11.96
N PHE A 17 -3.56 7.54 -11.30
CA PHE A 17 -4.87 7.38 -11.94
C PHE A 17 -5.65 8.69 -12.05
N ARG A 18 -5.13 9.80 -11.49
CA ARG A 18 -5.80 11.12 -11.41
C ARG A 18 -7.20 11.04 -10.78
N GLU A 19 -7.44 10.02 -9.97
CA GLU A 19 -8.72 9.74 -9.32
C GLU A 19 -8.57 9.97 -7.81
N LYS A 20 -9.46 10.79 -7.24
CA LYS A 20 -9.51 11.05 -5.80
C LYS A 20 -10.42 10.02 -5.14
N LEU A 21 -9.84 9.20 -4.28
CA LEU A 21 -10.58 8.21 -3.51
C LEU A 21 -11.13 8.80 -2.21
N SER A 22 -12.33 8.38 -1.81
CA SER A 22 -12.78 8.51 -0.42
C SER A 22 -11.95 7.61 0.50
N ASP A 23 -12.01 7.83 1.82
CA ASP A 23 -11.28 6.98 2.77
C ASP A 23 -11.81 5.53 2.79
N GLU A 24 -13.09 5.33 2.51
CA GLU A 24 -13.69 4.01 2.37
C GLU A 24 -13.18 3.29 1.12
N GLU A 25 -13.19 3.97 -0.05
CA GLU A 25 -12.66 3.41 -1.29
C GLU A 25 -11.16 3.13 -1.21
N THR A 26 -10.41 4.03 -0.56
CA THR A 26 -8.98 3.86 -0.29
C THR A 26 -8.75 2.54 0.45
N SER A 27 -9.53 2.31 1.51
CA SER A 27 -9.41 1.10 2.33
C SER A 27 -9.80 -0.16 1.56
N ARG A 28 -10.90 -0.13 0.79
CA ARG A 28 -11.36 -1.26 -0.03
C ARG A 28 -10.34 -1.63 -1.10
N LYS A 29 -9.87 -0.66 -1.89
CA LYS A 29 -8.91 -0.89 -2.98
C LYS A 29 -7.54 -1.34 -2.45
N ALA A 30 -7.08 -0.77 -1.35
CA ALA A 30 -5.82 -1.16 -0.73
C ALA A 30 -5.88 -2.62 -0.21
N ASN A 31 -6.97 -3.00 0.45
CA ASN A 31 -7.18 -4.40 0.89
C ASN A 31 -7.30 -5.36 -0.30
N TYR A 32 -8.01 -4.95 -1.36
CA TYR A 32 -8.13 -5.75 -2.57
C TYR A 32 -6.76 -6.05 -3.20
N LEU A 33 -5.87 -5.05 -3.27
CA LEU A 33 -4.51 -5.23 -3.76
C LEU A 33 -3.71 -6.23 -2.92
N ILE A 34 -3.80 -6.16 -1.58
CA ILE A 34 -3.14 -7.13 -0.70
C ILE A 34 -3.71 -8.53 -0.92
N ASN A 35 -5.03 -8.66 -1.07
CA ASN A 35 -5.66 -9.96 -1.29
C ASN A 35 -5.20 -10.59 -2.61
N ILE A 36 -5.07 -9.80 -3.68
CA ILE A 36 -4.50 -10.28 -4.95
C ILE A 36 -3.06 -10.75 -4.74
N TYR A 37 -2.22 -9.92 -4.09
CA TYR A 37 -0.83 -10.29 -3.82
C TYR A 37 -0.74 -11.62 -3.08
N ARG A 38 -1.55 -11.80 -2.03
CA ARG A 38 -1.60 -13.04 -1.24
C ARG A 38 -2.11 -14.24 -2.05
N ALA A 39 -3.06 -14.04 -2.96
CA ALA A 39 -3.57 -15.11 -3.80
C ALA A 39 -2.52 -15.58 -4.81
N VAL A 40 -1.73 -14.65 -5.36
CA VAL A 40 -0.72 -14.95 -6.39
C VAL A 40 0.57 -15.51 -5.78
N TYR A 41 1.07 -14.86 -4.73
CA TYR A 41 2.37 -15.17 -4.13
C TYR A 41 2.26 -16.00 -2.85
N GLY A 42 1.05 -16.29 -2.38
CA GLY A 42 0.83 -16.95 -1.09
C GLY A 42 1.12 -16.02 0.10
N ASN A 43 1.32 -16.63 1.27
CA ASN A 43 1.53 -15.89 2.52
C ASN A 43 3.00 -15.48 2.72
N ILE A 44 3.67 -15.03 1.64
CA ILE A 44 5.04 -14.56 1.69
C ILE A 44 5.05 -13.18 2.38
N PRO A 45 5.89 -12.99 3.42
CA PRO A 45 6.03 -11.69 4.07
C PRO A 45 6.50 -10.66 3.04
N PHE A 46 5.85 -9.50 3.01
CA PHE A 46 6.36 -8.38 2.22
C PHE A 46 7.76 -8.03 2.73
N PRO A 47 8.77 -7.91 1.85
CA PRO A 47 10.05 -7.34 2.26
C PRO A 47 9.80 -5.94 2.80
N ASP A 48 10.20 -5.72 4.05
CA ASP A 48 9.93 -4.50 4.82
C ASP A 48 10.75 -3.34 4.24
N SER A 49 10.23 -2.72 3.16
CA SER A 49 10.97 -1.73 2.36
C SER A 49 11.23 -0.41 3.10
N ASP A 50 10.74 -0.26 4.34
CA ASP A 50 10.98 0.91 5.18
C ASP A 50 12.26 0.77 6.06
N LYS A 51 12.99 -0.37 6.00
CA LYS A 51 14.25 -0.56 6.74
C LYS A 51 15.52 -0.13 6.00
N ASP A 52 15.47 0.09 4.69
CA ASP A 52 16.66 0.46 3.89
C ASP A 52 17.04 1.96 3.93
N LYS A 53 16.56 2.72 4.93
CA LYS A 53 16.92 4.14 5.14
C LYS A 53 17.68 4.41 6.44
N LYS A 54 18.28 3.40 7.07
CA LYS A 54 19.14 3.57 8.24
C LYS A 54 20.43 2.76 8.15
N GLN A 55 21.20 2.91 7.09
CA GLN A 55 22.64 2.56 7.08
C GLN A 55 23.38 3.50 6.11
N GLU A 56 23.48 4.77 6.49
CA GLU A 56 24.49 5.71 5.98
C GLU A 56 24.69 6.74 7.11
N GLU A 57 25.48 6.36 8.11
CA GLU A 57 26.21 7.29 8.99
C GLU A 57 27.50 6.60 9.44
#